data_AF-A0A014MR54-F1
#
_entry.id   AF-A0A014MR54-F1
#
_cell.length_a   1.000
_cell.length_b   1.000
_cell.length_c   1.000
_cell.angle_alpha   90.00
_cell.angle_beta   90.00
_cell.angle_gamma   90.00
#
_symmetry.space_group_name_H-M   'P 1'
#
loop_
_entity.id
_entity.type
_entity.pdbx_description
1 polymer ?
#
loop_
_entity_poly.entity_id
_entity_poly.type
_entity_poly.pdbx_seq_one_letter_code
_entity_poly.pdbx_strand_id
1 'polypeptide(L)'
;MPALSLTAMHTLALYGPFAARVRMAWTYVARQVLDEDPATPGNPLRVSLARSVLNPSDLTGANGLTPVIATCETVLTAAAGAPSPEPAALCDAVTDDQLITAVKDAWNITAGVTPALVDPSAT
;
A
#
# COMPACT_ATOMS: atom_id res chain seq x y z
N MET A 1 -1.14 -17.87 -12.66
CA MET A 1 -2.25 -16.91 -12.91
C MET A 1 -2.35 -16.00 -11.71
N PRO A 2 -2.65 -14.70 -11.85
CA PRO A 2 -2.93 -13.86 -10.69
C PRO A 2 -4.12 -14.47 -9.93
N ALA A 3 -4.02 -14.49 -8.61
CA ALA A 3 -5.04 -15.09 -7.74
C ALA A 3 -6.39 -14.34 -7.80
N LEU A 4 -6.38 -13.09 -8.27
CA LEU A 4 -7.53 -12.24 -8.51
C LEU A 4 -7.58 -11.79 -9.97
N SER A 5 -8.78 -11.56 -10.52
CA SER A 5 -8.94 -10.94 -11.84
C SER A 5 -8.68 -9.43 -11.78
N LEU A 6 -8.26 -8.82 -12.89
CA LEU A 6 -8.07 -7.37 -12.98
C LEU A 6 -9.38 -6.60 -12.67
N THR A 7 -10.53 -7.16 -13.06
CA THR A 7 -11.85 -6.60 -12.71
C THR A 7 -12.06 -6.58 -11.20
N ALA A 8 -11.71 -7.66 -10.48
CA ALA A 8 -11.84 -7.71 -9.02
C ALA A 8 -10.87 -6.74 -8.33
N MET A 9 -9.65 -6.57 -8.86
CA MET A 9 -8.71 -5.55 -8.38
C MET A 9 -9.29 -4.14 -8.55
N HIS A 10 -9.88 -3.87 -9.72
CA HIS A 10 -10.51 -2.59 -10.02
C HIS A 10 -11.71 -2.30 -9.13
N THR A 11 -12.62 -3.26 -8.93
CA THR A 11 -13.79 -3.07 -8.06
C THR A 11 -13.39 -2.87 -6.61
N LEU A 12 -12.38 -3.59 -6.11
CA LEU A 12 -11.81 -3.38 -4.79
C LEU A 12 -11.19 -1.99 -4.68
N ALA A 13 -10.46 -1.52 -5.69
CA ALA A 13 -9.82 -0.20 -5.69
C ALA A 13 -10.83 0.97 -5.68
N LEU A 14 -12.03 0.77 -6.25
CA LEU A 14 -13.12 1.74 -6.21
C LEU A 14 -13.99 1.64 -4.94
N TYR A 15 -13.77 0.62 -4.11
CA TYR A 15 -14.59 0.39 -2.92
C TYR A 15 -14.22 1.35 -1.80
N GLY A 16 -15.17 2.22 -1.42
CA GLY A 16 -14.95 3.30 -0.45
C GLY A 16 -14.32 2.85 0.88
N PRO A 17 -14.81 1.78 1.55
CA PRO A 17 -14.21 1.28 2.78
C PRO A 17 -12.75 0.82 2.61
N PHE A 18 -12.43 0.13 1.51
CA PHE A 18 -11.05 -0.28 1.23
C PHE A 18 -10.15 0.94 1.01
N ALA A 19 -10.62 1.93 0.21
CA ALA A 19 -9.89 3.18 0.00
C ALA A 19 -9.62 3.94 1.31
N ALA A 20 -10.60 3.98 2.21
CA ALA A 20 -10.45 4.60 3.53
C ALA A 20 -9.40 3.87 4.40
N ARG A 21 -9.39 2.53 4.41
CA ARG A 21 -8.37 1.73 5.11
C ARG A 21 -6.97 1.95 4.53
N VAL A 22 -6.85 1.95 3.19
CA VAL A 22 -5.58 2.23 2.51
C VAL A 22 -5.06 3.61 2.90
N ARG A 23 -5.92 4.64 2.90
CA ARG A 23 -5.54 6.00 3.33
C ARG A 23 -5.02 6.03 4.76
N MET A 24 -5.69 5.32 5.68
CA MET A 24 -5.25 5.21 7.06
C MET A 24 -3.87 4.55 7.15
N ALA A 25 -3.65 3.45 6.42
CA ALA A 25 -2.36 2.75 6.39
C ALA A 25 -1.24 3.64 5.81
N TRP A 26 -1.49 4.37 4.72
CA TRP A 26 -0.53 5.36 4.18
C TRP A 26 -0.20 6.44 5.20
N THR A 27 -1.19 7.00 5.89
CA THR A 27 -1.00 8.02 6.94
C THR A 27 -0.17 7.46 8.10
N TYR A 28 -0.46 6.23 8.51
CA TYR A 28 0.25 5.53 9.58
C TYR A 28 1.73 5.31 9.22
N VAL A 29 2.03 4.80 8.02
CA VAL A 29 3.40 4.59 7.54
C VAL A 29 4.13 5.92 7.33
N ALA A 30 3.46 6.94 6.81
CA ALA A 30 4.05 8.27 6.62
C ALA A 30 4.62 8.85 7.93
N ARG A 31 3.88 8.68 9.04
CA ARG A 31 4.35 9.12 10.36
C ARG A 31 5.60 8.36 10.80
N GLN A 32 5.65 7.05 10.57
CA GLN A 32 6.83 6.24 10.88
C GLN A 32 8.05 6.71 10.06
N VAL A 33 7.86 6.96 8.76
CA VAL A 33 8.93 7.39 7.85
C VAL A 33 9.54 8.73 8.25
N LEU A 34 8.76 9.65 8.81
CA LEU A 34 9.28 10.93 9.29
C LEU A 34 10.19 10.79 10.53
N ASP A 35 10.07 9.69 11.26
CA ASP A 35 10.87 9.36 12.44
C ASP A 35 12.00 8.33 12.13
N GLU A 36 12.14 7.89 10.88
CA GLU A 36 13.18 6.92 10.45
C GLU A 36 14.60 7.54 10.45
N ASP A 37 15.60 6.70 10.66
CA ASP A 37 17.02 7.09 10.54
C ASP A 37 17.29 7.64 9.12
N PRO A 38 17.92 8.83 8.98
CA PRO A 38 18.41 9.35 7.70
C PRO A 38 19.26 8.38 6.87
N ALA A 39 19.92 7.40 7.50
CA ALA A 39 20.69 6.35 6.85
C ALA A 39 19.82 5.25 6.20
N THR A 40 18.50 5.25 6.43
CA THR A 40 17.57 4.27 5.84
C THR A 40 17.61 4.37 4.31
N PRO A 41 17.69 3.25 3.56
CA PRO A 41 17.71 3.30 2.10
C PRO A 41 16.55 4.12 1.51
N GLY A 42 16.86 5.03 0.59
CA GLY A 42 15.87 5.90 -0.06
C GLY A 42 15.36 7.09 0.77
N ASN A 43 15.96 7.39 1.93
CA ASN A 43 15.48 8.38 2.91
C ASN A 43 15.04 9.75 2.33
N PRO A 44 15.73 10.39 1.37
CA PRO A 44 15.24 11.66 0.83
C PRO A 44 13.89 11.53 0.11
N LEU A 45 13.71 10.46 -0.68
CA LEU A 45 12.47 10.22 -1.43
C LEU A 45 11.35 9.71 -0.53
N ARG A 46 11.67 8.85 0.45
CA ARG A 46 10.71 8.35 1.44
C ARG A 46 10.09 9.50 2.23
N VAL A 47 10.93 10.41 2.74
CA VAL A 47 10.49 11.59 3.50
C VAL A 47 9.70 12.56 2.63
N SER A 48 10.10 12.76 1.36
CA SER A 48 9.34 13.58 0.42
C SER A 48 7.93 13.03 0.19
N LEU A 49 7.80 11.72 -0.01
CA LEU A 49 6.50 11.06 -0.15
C LEU A 49 5.64 11.20 1.11
N ALA A 50 6.26 11.07 2.30
CA ALA A 50 5.55 11.21 3.57
C ALA A 50 4.91 12.59 3.72
N ARG A 51 5.64 13.64 3.34
CA ARG A 51 5.13 15.02 3.37
C ARG A 51 3.99 15.24 2.39
N SER A 52 4.01 14.60 1.22
CA SER A 52 2.90 14.66 0.26
C SER A 52 1.66 13.96 0.82
N VAL A 53 1.80 12.71 1.29
CA VAL A 53 0.69 11.91 1.83
C VAL A 53 0.00 12.58 3.03
N LEU A 54 0.75 13.30 3.85
CA LEU A 54 0.21 14.01 5.02
C LEU A 54 -0.36 15.40 4.67
N ASN A 55 -0.36 15.80 3.40
CA ASN A 55 -0.95 17.06 2.96
C ASN A 55 -2.49 16.95 2.88
N PRO A 56 -3.25 17.86 3.51
CA PRO A 56 -4.71 17.85 3.46
C PRO A 56 -5.32 17.83 2.05
N SER A 57 -4.63 18.34 1.02
CA SER A 57 -5.14 18.32 -0.36
C SER A 57 -5.35 16.90 -0.91
N ASP A 58 -4.51 15.95 -0.51
CA ASP A 58 -4.58 14.54 -0.95
C ASP A 58 -5.78 13.81 -0.34
N LEU A 59 -6.44 14.39 0.67
CA LEU A 59 -7.68 13.86 1.25
C LEU A 59 -8.88 13.97 0.31
N THR A 60 -8.79 14.81 -0.73
CA THR A 60 -9.91 15.12 -1.65
C THR A 60 -9.82 14.44 -3.01
N GLY A 61 -8.69 13.81 -3.35
CA GLY A 61 -8.52 13.10 -4.61
C GLY A 61 -9.30 11.78 -4.65
N ALA A 62 -10.00 11.52 -5.76
CA ALA A 62 -10.70 10.26 -5.99
C ALA A 62 -9.69 9.09 -6.04
N ASN A 63 -9.81 8.15 -5.10
CA ASN A 63 -9.09 6.87 -4.97
C ASN A 63 -7.56 6.89 -4.89
N GLY A 64 -6.87 8.03 -5.03
CA GLY A 64 -5.46 8.26 -4.68
C GLY A 64 -4.52 7.07 -4.98
N LEU A 65 -3.84 6.57 -3.94
CA LEU A 65 -2.92 5.43 -4.00
C LEU A 65 -3.60 4.05 -3.83
N THR A 66 -4.93 4.01 -3.74
CA THR A 66 -5.69 2.76 -3.55
C THR A 66 -5.49 1.74 -4.68
N PRO A 67 -5.46 2.12 -5.97
CA PRO A 67 -5.17 1.17 -7.05
C PRO A 67 -3.80 0.52 -6.93
N VAL A 68 -2.78 1.24 -6.45
CA VAL A 68 -1.44 0.68 -6.23
C VAL A 68 -1.54 -0.47 -5.21
N ILE A 69 -2.21 -0.22 -4.10
CA ILE A 69 -2.35 -1.21 -3.02
C ILE A 69 -3.24 -2.38 -3.42
N ALA A 70 -4.30 -2.15 -4.20
CA ALA A 70 -5.16 -3.22 -4.73
C ALA A 70 -4.41 -4.20 -5.66
N THR A 71 -3.25 -3.80 -6.18
CA THR A 71 -2.40 -4.64 -7.04
C THR A 71 -1.20 -5.26 -6.32
N CYS A 72 -0.98 -4.96 -5.05
CA CYS A 72 0.10 -5.56 -4.26
C CYS A 72 -0.15 -7.06 -4.04
N GLU A 73 0.88 -7.89 -4.21
CA GLU A 73 0.77 -9.35 -4.09
C GLU A 73 0.20 -9.82 -2.74
N THR A 74 0.58 -9.16 -1.64
CA THR A 74 0.05 -9.39 -0.29
C THR A 74 -1.48 -9.20 -0.24
N VAL A 75 -1.99 -8.15 -0.90
CA VAL A 75 -3.43 -7.87 -0.97
C VAL A 75 -4.12 -8.84 -1.93
N LEU A 76 -3.53 -9.13 -3.09
CA LEU A 76 -4.08 -10.08 -4.06
C LEU A 76 -4.23 -11.48 -3.45
N THR A 77 -3.24 -11.93 -2.70
CA THR A 77 -3.23 -13.24 -2.05
C THR A 77 -4.29 -13.32 -0.95
N ALA A 78 -4.39 -12.28 -0.12
CA ALA A 78 -5.40 -12.21 0.93
C ALA A 78 -6.83 -12.16 0.35
N ALA A 79 -7.07 -11.26 -0.61
CA ALA A 79 -8.36 -11.08 -1.25
C ALA A 79 -8.82 -12.33 -2.02
N ALA A 80 -7.89 -13.12 -2.57
CA ALA A 80 -8.22 -14.39 -3.23
C ALA A 80 -8.77 -15.46 -2.27
N GLY A 81 -8.56 -15.30 -0.96
CA GLY A 81 -9.16 -16.13 0.08
C GLY A 81 -10.59 -15.73 0.45
N ALA A 82 -11.13 -14.65 -0.13
CA ALA A 82 -12.49 -14.19 0.15
C ALA A 82 -13.55 -15.21 -0.32
N PRO A 83 -14.70 -15.31 0.38
CA PRO A 83 -15.79 -16.22 -0.01
C PRO A 83 -16.53 -15.79 -1.29
N SER A 84 -16.26 -14.57 -1.80
CA SER A 84 -16.96 -13.97 -2.94
C SER A 84 -16.06 -12.93 -3.63
N PRO A 85 -16.19 -12.72 -4.95
CA PRO A 85 -15.50 -11.66 -5.69
C PRO A 85 -16.11 -10.25 -5.49
N GLU A 86 -17.13 -10.11 -4.65
CA GLU A 86 -17.71 -8.80 -4.31
C GLU A 86 -16.72 -7.94 -3.50
N PRO A 87 -16.62 -6.63 -3.77
CA PRO A 87 -15.59 -5.76 -3.20
C PRO A 87 -15.62 -5.70 -1.67
N ALA A 88 -16.78 -5.85 -1.05
CA ALA A 88 -16.91 -5.94 0.41
C ALA A 88 -16.21 -7.19 0.97
N ALA A 89 -16.47 -8.36 0.39
CA ALA A 89 -15.86 -9.63 0.81
C ALA A 89 -14.35 -9.63 0.57
N LEU A 90 -13.90 -9.07 -0.57
CA LEU A 90 -12.48 -8.89 -0.88
C LEU A 90 -11.80 -7.98 0.15
N CYS A 91 -12.44 -6.87 0.52
CA CYS A 91 -11.92 -5.94 1.52
C CYS A 91 -11.81 -6.60 2.91
N ASP A 92 -12.84 -7.32 3.35
CA ASP A 92 -12.88 -7.95 4.67
C ASP A 92 -11.87 -9.10 4.81
N ALA A 93 -11.47 -9.73 3.70
CA ALA A 93 -10.43 -10.76 3.68
C ALA A 93 -9.00 -10.21 3.90
N VAL A 94 -8.78 -8.92 3.66
CA VAL A 94 -7.47 -8.26 3.84
C VAL A 94 -7.35 -7.79 5.29
N THR A 95 -6.36 -8.28 6.03
CA THR A 95 -6.10 -7.83 7.40
C THR A 95 -5.35 -6.50 7.43
N ASP A 96 -5.38 -5.79 8.57
CA ASP A 96 -4.67 -4.52 8.71
C ASP A 96 -3.14 -4.70 8.60
N ASP A 97 -2.59 -5.79 9.13
CA ASP A 97 -1.15 -6.09 9.01
C ASP A 97 -0.72 -6.32 7.56
N GLN A 98 -1.53 -7.04 6.78
CA GLN A 98 -1.31 -7.25 5.35
C GLN A 98 -1.38 -5.93 4.58
N LEU A 99 -2.33 -5.07 4.94
CA LEU A 99 -2.50 -3.76 4.33
C LEU A 99 -1.30 -2.84 4.62
N ILE A 100 -0.85 -2.79 5.88
CA ILE A 100 0.32 -2.01 6.28
C ILE A 100 1.58 -2.54 5.59
N THR A 101 1.74 -3.86 5.49
CA THR A 101 2.85 -4.49 4.76
C THR A 101 2.84 -4.07 3.29
N ALA A 102 1.70 -4.19 2.61
CA ALA A 102 1.54 -3.76 1.22
C ALA A 102 1.86 -2.27 1.01
N VAL A 103 1.45 -1.41 1.95
CA VAL A 103 1.80 0.02 1.91
C VAL A 103 3.31 0.23 2.07
N LYS A 104 3.97 -0.46 3.01
CA LYS A 104 5.43 -0.35 3.19
C LYS A 104 6.19 -0.80 1.95
N ASP A 105 5.75 -1.87 1.31
CA ASP A 105 6.36 -2.37 0.06
C ASP A 105 6.17 -1.37 -1.09
N ALA A 106 4.94 -0.86 -1.27
CA ALA A 106 4.65 0.17 -2.26
C ALA A 106 5.45 1.46 -2.00
N TRP A 107 5.64 1.82 -0.73
CA TRP A 107 6.45 2.96 -0.32
C TRP A 107 7.91 2.79 -0.73
N ASN A 108 8.49 1.62 -0.44
CA ASN A 108 9.86 1.27 -0.81
C ASN A 108 10.05 1.36 -2.33
N ILE A 109 9.16 0.74 -3.10
CA ILE A 109 9.22 0.77 -4.57
C ILE A 109 9.13 2.21 -5.10
N THR A 110 8.21 3.01 -4.56
CA THR A 110 8.03 4.42 -4.97
C THR A 110 9.26 5.26 -4.64
N ALA A 111 9.96 4.94 -3.55
CA ALA A 111 11.21 5.58 -3.15
C ALA A 111 12.45 5.00 -3.86
N GLY A 112 12.28 4.11 -4.84
CA GLY A 112 13.38 3.49 -5.59
C GLY A 112 14.16 2.43 -4.79
N VAL A 113 13.62 1.97 -3.66
CA VAL A 113 14.20 0.90 -2.85
C VAL A 113 13.71 -0.44 -3.40
N THR A 114 14.61 -1.18 -4.04
CA THR A 114 14.36 -2.55 -4.46
C THR A 114 14.74 -3.53 -3.34
N PRO A 115 14.18 -4.76 -3.29
CA PRO A 115 14.54 -5.75 -2.28
C PRO A 115 16.05 -6.01 -2.15
N ALA A 116 16.81 -5.88 -3.25
CA ALA A 116 18.27 -6.03 -3.26
C ALA A 116 19.03 -4.97 -2.46
N LEU A 117 18.42 -3.80 -2.21
CA LEU A 117 19.00 -2.71 -1.42
C LEU A 117 18.73 -2.85 0.09
N VAL A 118 17.86 -3.78 0.48
CA VAL A 118 17.44 -4.01 1.87
C VAL A 118 18.25 -5.14 2.51
N ASP A 119 18.89 -6.00 1.72
CA ASP A 119 19.69 -7.12 2.20
C ASP A 119 21.21 -6.80 2.11
N PRO A 120 21.91 -6.51 3.23
CA PRO A 120 23.35 -6.26 3.23
C PRO A 120 24.17 -7.52 2.92
N SER A 121 23.52 -8.68 2.76
CA SER A 121 24.15 -9.98 2.47
C SER A 121 24.36 -10.23 0.97
N ALA A 122 23.90 -9.32 0.09
CA ALA A 122 23.84 -9.51 -1.36
C ALA A 122 25.07 -9.01 -2.14
N THR A 123 26.19 -8.71 -1.48
CA THR A 123 27.49 -8.39 -2.10
C THR A 123 28.61 -9.25 -1.57
#